data_AF-A0A953DUZ6-F1
#
_entry.id   AF-A0A953DUZ6-F1
#
_cell.length_a   1.000
_cell.length_b   1.000
_cell.length_c   1.000
_cell.angle_alpha   90.00
_cell.angle_beta   90.00
_cell.angle_gamma   90.00
#
_symmetry.space_group_name_H-M   'P 1'
#
loop_
_entity.id
_entity.type
_entity.pdbx_description
1 polymer ?
#
loop_
_entity_poly.entity_id
_entity_poly.type
_entity_poly.pdbx_seq_one_letter_code
_entity_poly.pdbx_strand_id
1 'polypeptide(L)'
;GMPRAVIVPAPAIPGVQLASTPATEPASAAPPALPQGQVYGTANQDSRVTLLARLESWVRVTDRNQRTVWTRVLREGESYLVPNEPGLMLTTGNAGGLQIFVDGKPVPPIGGVGAVTRNVPLDPETLLASAGGPTVQ
;
A
#
# COMPACT_ATOMS: atom_id res chain seq x y z
N GLY A 1 2.46 -6.09 70.19
CA GLY A 1 1.95 -5.76 68.85
C GLY A 1 3.12 -5.46 67.95
N MET A 2 3.31 -6.23 66.89
CA MET A 2 4.32 -5.95 65.87
C MET A 2 3.77 -4.92 64.87
N PRO A 3 4.61 -3.98 64.41
CA PRO A 3 4.61 -3.70 62.98
C PRO A 3 6.00 -3.96 62.38
N ARG A 4 6.09 -4.98 61.53
CA ARG A 4 7.16 -5.14 60.53
C ARG A 4 6.67 -4.50 59.23
N ALA A 5 7.32 -3.42 58.79
CA ALA A 5 7.36 -2.99 57.40
C ALA A 5 8.47 -1.96 57.21
N VAL A 6 9.70 -2.43 56.96
CA VAL A 6 10.71 -1.61 56.27
C VAL A 6 10.53 -1.94 54.79
N ILE A 7 9.84 -1.06 54.07
CA ILE A 7 9.85 -1.06 52.60
C ILE A 7 11.07 -0.23 52.18
N VAL A 8 11.94 -0.90 51.43
CA VAL A 8 13.19 -0.36 50.87
C VAL A 8 12.84 0.56 49.70
N PRO A 9 13.48 1.74 49.53
CA PRO A 9 13.29 2.55 48.33
C PRO A 9 13.97 1.86 47.12
N ALA A 10 13.19 1.54 46.10
CA ALA A 10 13.69 1.10 44.81
C ALA A 10 14.28 2.30 44.03
N PRO A 11 15.44 2.17 43.37
CA PRO A 11 16.04 3.26 42.62
C PRO A 11 15.21 3.60 41.37
N ALA A 12 14.82 4.86 41.26
CA ALA A 12 14.28 5.43 40.03
C ALA A 12 15.38 5.42 38.95
N ILE A 13 15.12 4.75 37.83
CA ILE A 13 15.99 4.77 36.66
C ILE A 13 15.62 6.03 35.85
N PRO A 14 16.52 7.00 35.65
CA PRO A 14 16.23 8.15 34.82
C PRO A 14 16.23 7.74 33.35
N GLY A 15 15.12 8.06 32.67
CA GLY A 15 15.12 8.75 31.39
C GLY A 15 15.92 8.15 30.22
N VAL A 16 15.18 7.56 29.29
CA VAL A 16 15.34 7.67 27.83
C VAL A 16 16.41 8.65 27.34
N GLN A 17 17.42 8.16 26.61
CA GLN A 17 18.01 8.95 25.52
C GLN A 17 18.73 8.04 24.51
N LEU A 18 17.94 7.40 23.64
CA LEU A 18 18.43 6.95 22.34
C LEU A 18 17.66 7.76 21.28
N ALA A 19 18.29 8.82 20.78
CA ALA A 19 18.27 9.23 19.37
C ALA A 19 18.56 10.73 19.27
N SER A 20 19.74 11.08 18.78
CA SER A 20 20.00 12.41 18.22
C SER A 20 20.98 12.29 17.04
N THR A 21 20.39 12.15 15.82
CA THR A 21 20.74 12.81 14.52
C THR A 21 22.13 12.57 13.86
N PRO A 22 22.36 12.77 12.53
CA PRO A 22 21.59 13.59 11.56
C PRO A 22 21.42 13.10 10.08
N ALA A 23 20.39 13.68 9.43
CA ALA A 23 20.25 14.22 8.06
C ALA A 23 20.83 13.54 6.78
N THR A 24 19.96 13.40 5.77
CA THR A 24 20.23 13.75 4.36
C THR A 24 18.95 14.28 3.68
N GLU A 25 19.08 15.49 3.12
CA GLU A 25 18.17 16.41 2.39
C GLU A 25 17.55 15.89 1.06
N PRO A 26 16.73 16.64 0.27
CA PRO A 26 15.93 17.87 0.52
C PRO A 26 14.44 17.83 0.01
N ALA A 27 13.63 18.77 0.52
CA ALA A 27 12.46 19.46 -0.06
C ALA A 27 11.52 18.80 -1.12
N SER A 28 10.25 18.60 -0.75
CA SER A 28 9.11 19.27 -1.40
C SER A 28 7.90 19.27 -0.46
N ALA A 29 7.21 20.40 -0.36
CA ALA A 29 6.06 20.59 0.53
C ALA A 29 4.92 19.62 0.18
N ALA A 30 4.62 18.67 1.08
CA ALA A 30 3.39 17.88 1.00
C ALA A 30 2.27 18.60 1.80
N PRO A 31 1.09 18.85 1.21
CA PRO A 31 -0.08 19.37 1.92
C PRO A 31 -0.48 18.42 3.08
N PRO A 32 -1.27 18.87 4.06
CA PRO A 32 -1.52 18.14 5.31
C PRO A 32 -1.89 16.68 5.03
N ALA A 33 -1.04 15.79 5.54
CA ALA A 33 -1.19 14.34 5.43
C ALA A 33 -2.51 13.91 6.08
N LEU A 34 -3.57 13.80 5.26
CA LEU A 34 -4.63 12.83 5.47
C LEU A 34 -3.94 11.52 5.84
N PRO A 35 -4.38 10.76 6.87
CA PRO A 35 -3.65 9.62 7.41
C PRO A 35 -3.12 8.75 6.26
N GLN A 36 -1.83 8.90 5.96
CA GLN A 36 -1.21 8.29 4.80
C GLN A 36 -1.01 6.84 5.20
N GLY A 37 -1.90 5.95 4.74
CA GLY A 37 -1.65 4.52 4.89
C GLY A 37 -0.32 4.17 4.21
N GLN A 38 0.26 3.06 4.66
CA GLN A 38 1.56 2.60 4.19
C GLN A 38 1.62 2.56 2.66
N VAL A 39 2.68 3.11 2.09
CA VAL A 39 2.97 3.02 0.66
C VAL A 39 3.98 1.90 0.45
N TYR A 40 3.56 0.85 -0.24
CA TYR A 40 4.39 -0.29 -0.60
C TYR A 40 4.99 -0.08 -2.01
N GLY A 41 6.13 -0.71 -2.29
CA GLY A 41 6.74 -0.63 -3.63
C GLY A 41 7.45 0.69 -3.92
N THR A 42 7.80 1.48 -2.90
CA THR A 42 8.57 2.73 -3.04
C THR A 42 9.96 2.54 -3.68
N ALA A 43 10.45 1.30 -3.74
CA ALA A 43 11.64 0.95 -4.51
C ALA A 43 11.42 1.01 -6.05
N ASN A 44 10.16 1.00 -6.51
CA ASN A 44 9.78 1.03 -7.92
C ASN A 44 9.69 2.49 -8.39
N GLN A 45 10.83 3.15 -8.58
CA GLN A 45 10.85 4.57 -8.98
C GLN A 45 10.22 4.82 -10.36
N ASP A 46 10.24 3.83 -11.25
CA ASP A 46 9.61 3.87 -12.56
C ASP A 46 8.13 3.45 -12.55
N SER A 47 7.52 3.29 -11.38
CA SER A 47 6.12 2.87 -11.24
C SER A 47 5.17 3.86 -11.92
N ARG A 48 4.48 3.40 -12.96
CA ARG A 48 3.39 4.16 -13.61
C ARG A 48 2.04 3.86 -13.00
N VAL A 49 1.87 2.70 -12.39
CA VAL A 49 0.59 2.24 -11.83
C VAL A 49 0.66 2.23 -10.32
N THR A 50 -0.25 2.97 -9.68
CA THR A 50 -0.43 2.99 -8.23
C THR A 50 -1.78 2.40 -7.88
N LEU A 51 -1.81 1.41 -6.99
CA LEU A 51 -3.07 0.94 -6.40
C LEU A 51 -3.22 1.55 -5.02
N LEU A 52 -4.36 2.18 -4.75
CA LEU A 52 -4.74 2.74 -3.46
C LEU A 52 -5.93 1.95 -2.94
N ALA A 53 -5.80 1.36 -1.76
CA ALA A 53 -6.91 0.70 -1.11
C ALA A 53 -7.77 1.73 -0.38
N ARG A 54 -9.04 1.82 -0.78
CA ARG A 54 -10.09 2.54 -0.06
C ARG A 54 -10.77 1.67 0.99
N LEU A 55 -10.71 0.36 0.83
CA LEU A 55 -11.23 -0.63 1.77
C LEU A 55 -10.24 -1.78 1.85
N GLU A 56 -10.39 -2.65 2.85
CA GLU A 56 -9.60 -3.88 2.95
C GLU A 56 -9.72 -4.71 1.67
N SER A 57 -8.62 -4.83 0.94
CA SER A 57 -8.55 -5.44 -0.37
C SER A 57 -7.31 -6.31 -0.44
N TRP A 58 -7.51 -7.60 -0.71
CA TRP A 58 -6.39 -8.50 -1.00
C TRP A 58 -5.88 -8.19 -2.40
N VAL A 59 -4.58 -7.98 -2.56
CA VAL A 59 -3.91 -7.65 -3.82
C VAL A 59 -2.79 -8.64 -4.04
N ARG A 60 -2.76 -9.21 -5.24
CA ARG A 60 -1.75 -10.15 -5.72
C ARG A 60 -1.30 -9.72 -7.10
N VAL A 61 -0.02 -9.48 -7.24
CA VAL A 61 0.64 -9.18 -8.51
C VAL A 61 1.41 -10.42 -8.94
N THR A 62 1.13 -10.86 -10.15
CA THR A 62 1.77 -12.00 -10.79
C THR A 62 2.41 -11.58 -12.09
N ASP A 63 3.53 -12.20 -12.45
CA ASP A 63 4.17 -12.02 -13.76
C ASP A 63 3.41 -12.77 -14.88
N ARG A 64 3.83 -12.59 -16.14
CA ARG A 64 3.31 -13.31 -17.32
C ARG A 64 3.35 -14.83 -17.17
N ASN A 65 4.27 -15.35 -16.35
CA ASN A 65 4.37 -16.77 -16.02
C ASN A 65 3.45 -17.20 -14.85
N GLN A 66 2.49 -16.35 -14.44
CA GLN A 66 1.62 -16.53 -13.27
C GLN A 66 2.39 -16.70 -11.93
N ARG A 67 3.66 -16.29 -11.89
CA ARG A 67 4.48 -16.30 -10.68
C ARG A 67 4.11 -15.10 -9.81
N THR A 68 3.83 -15.33 -8.54
CA THR A 68 3.58 -14.24 -7.59
C THR A 68 4.83 -13.39 -7.40
N VAL A 69 4.79 -12.16 -7.89
CA VAL A 69 5.83 -11.15 -7.65
C VAL A 69 5.58 -10.48 -6.30
N TRP A 70 4.31 -10.20 -6.00
CA TRP A 70 3.92 -9.55 -4.77
C TRP A 70 2.52 -9.99 -4.34
N THR A 71 2.27 -10.13 -3.05
CA THR A 71 0.92 -10.40 -2.53
C THR A 71 0.78 -9.82 -1.13
N ARG A 72 -0.26 -9.04 -0.90
CA ARG A 72 -0.57 -8.47 0.40
C ARG A 72 -2.05 -8.11 0.51
N VAL A 73 -2.55 -8.02 1.73
CA VAL A 73 -3.82 -7.35 2.01
C VAL A 73 -3.50 -5.89 2.25
N LEU A 74 -4.07 -5.00 1.44
CA LEU A 74 -4.04 -3.57 1.62
C LEU A 74 -5.29 -3.13 2.39
N ARG A 75 -5.12 -2.28 3.39
CA ARG A 75 -6.17 -1.64 4.18
C ARG A 75 -6.47 -0.25 3.66
N GLU A 76 -7.58 0.32 4.14
CA GLU A 76 -7.95 1.69 3.83
C GLU A 76 -6.80 2.67 4.04
N GLY A 77 -6.50 3.46 3.01
CA GLY A 77 -5.42 4.44 2.97
C GLY A 77 -4.07 3.88 2.52
N GLU A 78 -3.87 2.57 2.50
CA GLU A 78 -2.61 1.97 2.01
C GLU A 78 -2.54 2.02 0.49
N SER A 79 -1.34 2.11 -0.06
CA SER A 79 -1.12 2.08 -1.50
C SER A 79 0.08 1.22 -1.89
N TYR A 80 0.09 0.76 -3.14
CA TYR A 80 1.18 -0.01 -3.72
C TYR A 80 1.56 0.58 -5.08
N LEU A 81 2.85 0.89 -5.20
CA LEU A 81 3.50 1.28 -6.45
C LEU A 81 3.90 0.01 -7.20
N VAL A 82 3.22 -0.27 -8.29
CA VAL A 82 3.48 -1.45 -9.12
C VAL A 82 4.77 -1.22 -9.92
N PRO A 83 5.72 -2.17 -9.93
CA PRO A 83 6.85 -2.08 -10.84
C PRO A 83 6.36 -1.98 -12.29
N ASN A 84 6.97 -1.11 -13.09
CA ASN A 84 6.61 -0.95 -14.50
C ASN A 84 7.24 -2.07 -15.35
N GLU A 85 6.86 -3.31 -15.05
CA GLU A 85 7.27 -4.50 -15.79
C GLU A 85 6.15 -4.97 -16.72
N PRO A 86 6.46 -5.31 -17.99
CA PRO A 86 5.46 -5.76 -18.93
C PRO A 86 4.95 -7.16 -18.59
N GLY A 87 3.66 -7.39 -18.80
CA GLY A 87 3.04 -8.70 -18.56
C GLY A 87 2.68 -8.99 -17.10
N LEU A 88 2.77 -7.98 -16.21
CA LEU A 88 2.22 -8.08 -14.88
C LEU A 88 0.70 -8.14 -14.90
N MET A 89 0.15 -9.00 -14.06
CA MET A 89 -1.25 -9.28 -13.88
C MET A 89 -1.63 -9.06 -12.42
N LEU A 90 -2.67 -8.28 -12.20
CA LEU A 90 -3.32 -8.06 -10.91
C LEU A 90 -4.44 -9.07 -10.70
N THR A 91 -4.44 -9.61 -9.49
CA THR A 91 -5.56 -10.30 -8.90
C THR A 91 -5.91 -9.59 -7.61
N THR A 92 -7.17 -9.24 -7.41
CA THR A 92 -7.62 -8.61 -6.17
C THR A 92 -8.93 -9.20 -5.69
N GLY A 93 -9.02 -9.43 -4.37
CA GLY A 93 -10.26 -9.74 -3.67
C GLY A 93 -10.75 -8.47 -3.00
N ASN A 94 -11.90 -7.95 -3.46
CA ASN A 94 -12.43 -6.60 -3.21
C ASN A 94 -11.95 -5.54 -4.22
N ALA A 95 -12.23 -5.78 -5.49
CA ALA A 95 -11.93 -4.84 -6.58
C ALA A 95 -12.55 -3.44 -6.41
N GLY A 96 -13.76 -3.34 -5.84
CA GLY A 96 -14.39 -2.06 -5.55
C GLY A 96 -13.81 -1.32 -4.34
N GLY A 97 -13.04 -2.00 -3.52
CA GLY A 97 -12.23 -1.43 -2.44
C GLY A 97 -10.89 -0.88 -2.90
N LEU A 98 -10.53 -1.07 -4.17
CA LEU A 98 -9.24 -0.70 -4.73
C LEU A 98 -9.40 0.36 -5.82
N GLN A 99 -8.75 1.50 -5.63
CA GLN A 99 -8.64 2.55 -6.62
C GLN A 99 -7.30 2.43 -7.34
N ILE A 100 -7.33 2.32 -8.66
CA ILE A 100 -6.11 2.28 -9.47
C ILE A 100 -5.87 3.67 -10.06
N PHE A 101 -4.60 4.07 -10.11
CA PHE A 101 -4.11 5.28 -10.75
C PHE A 101 -3.01 4.90 -11.74
N VAL A 102 -3.03 5.50 -12.92
CA VAL A 102 -2.04 5.32 -13.98
C VAL A 102 -1.48 6.68 -14.34
N ASP A 103 -0.17 6.89 -14.17
CA ASP A 103 0.50 8.19 -14.36
C ASP A 103 -0.21 9.34 -13.62
N GLY A 104 -0.72 9.04 -12.40
CA GLY A 104 -1.49 9.96 -11.57
C GLY A 104 -2.96 10.16 -11.99
N LYS A 105 -3.42 9.56 -13.10
CA LYS A 105 -4.82 9.59 -13.52
C LYS A 105 -5.60 8.43 -12.89
N PRO A 106 -6.70 8.68 -12.16
CA PRO A 106 -7.53 7.61 -11.64
C PRO A 106 -8.21 6.88 -12.81
N VAL A 107 -8.14 5.56 -12.81
CA VAL A 107 -8.91 4.72 -13.75
C VAL A 107 -10.23 4.27 -13.10
N PRO A 108 -11.22 3.85 -13.90
CA PRO A 108 -12.46 3.29 -13.39
C PRO A 108 -12.20 2.08 -12.49
N PRO A 109 -13.06 1.85 -11.48
CA PRO A 109 -12.96 0.66 -10.66
C PRO A 109 -13.08 -0.60 -11.52
N ILE A 110 -12.19 -1.56 -11.26
CA ILE A 110 -12.11 -2.83 -11.99
C ILE A 110 -13.12 -3.89 -11.49
N GLY A 111 -14.07 -3.49 -10.65
CA GLY A 111 -15.11 -4.36 -10.10
C GLY A 111 -15.90 -3.72 -8.96
N GLY A 112 -16.87 -4.46 -8.44
CA GLY A 112 -17.69 -4.05 -7.29
C GLY A 112 -17.02 -4.31 -5.94
N VAL A 113 -17.55 -3.73 -4.86
CA VAL A 113 -17.09 -3.99 -3.50
C VAL A 113 -17.30 -5.47 -3.17
N GLY A 114 -16.26 -6.13 -2.66
CA GLY A 114 -16.22 -7.58 -2.41
C GLY A 114 -16.07 -8.46 -3.65
N ALA A 115 -16.08 -7.89 -4.86
CA ALA A 115 -15.86 -8.65 -6.09
C ALA A 115 -14.39 -9.08 -6.21
N VAL A 116 -14.17 -10.29 -6.70
CA VAL A 116 -12.82 -10.81 -6.95
C VAL A 116 -12.51 -10.66 -8.44
N THR A 117 -11.60 -9.76 -8.78
CA THR A 117 -11.16 -9.55 -10.16
C THR A 117 -9.77 -10.17 -10.34
N ARG A 118 -9.57 -10.89 -11.45
CA ARG A 118 -8.34 -11.65 -11.73
C ARG A 118 -7.89 -11.36 -13.16
N ASN A 119 -6.61 -11.58 -13.45
CA ASN A 119 -6.03 -11.36 -14.77
C ASN A 119 -6.22 -9.91 -15.28
N VAL A 120 -6.15 -8.94 -14.37
CA VAL A 120 -6.18 -7.53 -14.76
C VAL A 120 -4.77 -7.14 -15.18
N PRO A 121 -4.52 -6.82 -16.46
CA PRO A 121 -3.20 -6.39 -16.88
C PRO A 121 -2.84 -5.09 -16.16
N LEU A 122 -1.66 -5.06 -15.52
CA LEU A 122 -1.11 -3.88 -14.83
C LEU A 122 -0.28 -3.01 -15.77
N ASP A 123 -0.59 -3.08 -17.06
CA ASP A 123 0.07 -2.29 -18.08
C ASP A 123 -0.65 -0.94 -18.21
N PRO A 124 0.07 0.20 -18.18
CA PRO A 124 -0.54 1.52 -18.18
C PRO A 124 -1.40 1.77 -19.42
N GLU A 125 -0.96 1.33 -20.61
CA GLU A 125 -1.71 1.48 -21.86
C GLU A 125 -2.99 0.64 -21.82
N THR A 126 -2.89 -0.58 -21.28
CA THR A 126 -4.04 -1.49 -21.18
C THR A 126 -5.03 -1.05 -20.11
N LEU A 127 -4.58 -0.49 -18.98
CA LEU A 127 -5.46 0.07 -17.95
C LEU A 127 -6.18 1.32 -18.43
N LEU A 128 -5.50 2.19 -19.19
CA LEU A 128 -6.12 3.34 -19.84
C LEU A 128 -7.09 2.93 -20.96
N ALA A 129 -6.78 1.87 -21.71
CA ALA A 129 -7.66 1.34 -22.74
C ALA A 129 -8.88 0.62 -22.14
N SER A 130 -8.69 -0.19 -21.10
CA SER A 130 -9.76 -0.91 -20.41
C SER A 130 -10.68 -0.01 -19.59
N ALA A 131 -10.24 1.21 -19.25
CA ALA A 131 -11.11 2.28 -18.76
C ALA A 131 -12.23 2.67 -19.75
N GLY A 132 -12.13 2.27 -21.03
CA GLY A 132 -13.15 2.43 -22.06
C GLY A 132 -14.06 1.22 -22.30
N GLY A 133 -13.79 0.07 -21.66
CA GLY A 133 -14.50 -1.21 -21.88
C GLY A 133 -14.34 -1.81 -23.30
N PRO A 134 -14.80 -3.06 -23.57
CA PRO A 134 -15.80 -3.78 -22.78
C PRO A 134 -15.57 -5.31 -22.56
N THR A 135 -16.43 -5.85 -21.70
CA THR A 135 -17.06 -7.20 -21.71
C THR A 135 -16.29 -8.47 -21.27
N VAL A 136 -16.96 -9.15 -20.32
CA VAL A 136 -17.19 -10.59 -20.15
C VAL A 136 -16.30 -11.58 -20.88
N GLN A 137 -15.90 -12.62 -20.15
CA GLN A 137 -16.12 -14.01 -20.51
C GLN A 137 -16.56 -14.75 -19.23
#